data_AF-A0A8T0JRY8-F1
#
_entry.id   AF-A0A8T0JRY8-F1
#
_cell.length_a   1.000
_cell.length_b   1.000
_cell.length_c   1.000
_cell.angle_alpha   90.00
_cell.angle_beta   90.00
_cell.angle_gamma   90.00
#
_symmetry.space_group_name_H-M   'P 1'
#
loop_
_entity.id
_entity.type
_entity.pdbx_description
1 polymer ?
#
loop_
_entity_poly.entity_id
_entity_poly.type
_entity_poly.pdbx_seq_one_letter_code
_entity_poly.pdbx_strand_id
1 'polypeptide(L)'
;MGFKSGTKKEKVHDGFEERAVVIIDDKKGQVGVGVGKAKEVVAAVQKSASNVKRNIVKVPMTKYSTFPHMYFLDLTLPYTVFLNQSAFDEVF
;
A
#
# COMPACT_ATOMS: atom_id res chain seq x y z
N MET A 1 7.30 -30.34 52.76
CA MET A 1 6.95 -30.35 51.33
C MET A 1 6.64 -28.91 50.94
N GLY A 2 7.60 -28.17 50.35
CA GLY A 2 7.48 -26.73 50.13
C GLY A 2 7.05 -26.42 48.69
N PHE A 3 5.95 -25.68 48.52
CA PHE A 3 5.48 -25.23 47.21
C PHE A 3 6.34 -24.05 46.73
N LYS A 4 7.01 -24.21 45.58
CA LYS A 4 7.70 -23.11 44.89
C LYS A 4 6.72 -22.38 43.98
N SER A 5 6.37 -21.14 44.32
CA SER A 5 5.68 -20.21 43.42
C SER A 5 6.70 -19.56 42.50
N GLY A 6 6.56 -19.79 41.19
CA GLY A 6 7.34 -19.14 40.14
C GLY A 6 6.45 -18.20 39.35
N THR A 7 6.70 -16.89 39.41
CA THR A 7 6.03 -15.90 38.58
C THR A 7 6.71 -15.82 37.22
N LYS A 8 6.06 -16.35 36.19
CA LYS A 8 6.49 -16.22 34.80
C LYS A 8 6.17 -14.78 34.36
N LYS A 9 7.20 -13.92 34.26
CA LYS A 9 7.02 -12.58 33.70
C LYS A 9 6.94 -12.69 32.18
N GLU A 10 5.76 -12.43 31.64
CA GLU A 10 5.54 -12.31 30.20
C GLU A 10 5.84 -10.87 29.78
N LYS A 11 6.77 -10.69 28.82
CA LYS A 11 7.09 -9.36 28.29
C LYS A 11 5.89 -8.87 27.49
N VAL A 12 5.23 -7.82 27.98
CA VAL A 12 4.22 -7.08 27.22
C VAL A 12 4.96 -6.32 26.11
N HIS A 13 4.67 -6.65 24.86
CA HIS A 13 5.17 -5.93 23.69
C HIS A 13 4.14 -4.87 23.30
N ASP A 14 4.28 -3.64 23.78
CA ASP A 14 3.61 -2.49 23.15
C ASP A 14 4.31 -2.21 21.82
N GLY A 15 3.81 -2.87 20.76
CA GLY A 15 4.35 -2.74 19.42
C GLY A 15 3.68 -1.60 18.68
N PHE A 16 4.31 -0.44 18.63
CA PHE A 16 4.04 0.51 17.55
C PHE A 16 4.44 -0.16 16.23
N GLU A 17 3.53 -0.11 15.26
CA GLU A 17 3.75 -0.67 13.95
C GLU A 17 3.43 0.40 12.90
N GLU A 18 4.45 0.81 12.16
CA GLU A 18 4.34 1.78 11.09
C GLU A 18 3.72 1.12 9.85
N ARG A 19 2.74 1.83 9.28
CA ARG A 19 2.16 1.50 7.98
C ARG A 19 2.81 2.37 6.92
N ALA A 20 3.31 1.75 5.87
CA ALA A 20 3.81 2.42 4.68
C ALA A 20 2.97 2.01 3.47
N VAL A 21 2.51 3.00 2.71
CA VAL A 21 1.92 2.80 1.39
C VAL A 21 2.96 3.19 0.35
N VAL A 22 3.25 2.28 -0.56
CA VAL A 22 4.21 2.50 -1.64
C VAL A 22 3.49 2.30 -2.97
N ILE A 23 3.68 3.28 -3.85
CA ILE A 23 3.19 3.25 -5.22
C ILE A 23 4.44 3.24 -6.12
N ILE A 24 4.46 2.35 -7.11
CA ILE A 24 5.53 2.28 -8.11
C ILE A 24 4.86 2.33 -9.48
N ASP A 25 5.33 3.23 -10.33
CA ASP A 25 4.92 3.32 -11.73
C ASP A 25 6.14 3.34 -12.66
N ASP A 26 5.97 2.86 -13.89
CA ASP A 26 7.01 2.90 -14.93
C ASP A 26 6.74 3.95 -16.02
N LYS A 27 5.74 4.83 -15.83
CA LYS A 27 5.21 5.79 -16.82
C LYS A 27 4.83 5.21 -18.19
N LYS A 28 4.85 3.88 -18.33
CA LYS A 28 4.54 3.12 -19.57
C LYS A 28 3.28 2.28 -19.40
N GLY A 29 2.47 2.61 -18.39
CA GLY A 29 1.20 1.95 -18.11
C GLY A 29 1.31 0.74 -17.20
N GLN A 30 2.41 0.57 -16.45
CA GLN A 30 2.46 -0.35 -15.32
C GLN A 30 2.45 0.44 -14.03
N VAL A 31 1.45 0.19 -13.19
CA VAL A 31 1.32 0.79 -11.87
C VAL A 31 1.11 -0.34 -10.86
N GLY A 32 1.83 -0.30 -9.76
CA GLY A 32 1.68 -1.24 -8.67
C GLY A 32 1.52 -0.50 -7.34
N VAL A 33 0.59 -0.98 -6.52
CA VAL A 33 0.33 -0.43 -5.19
C VAL A 33 0.54 -1.53 -4.16
N GLY A 34 1.25 -1.20 -3.09
CA GLY A 34 1.51 -2.12 -2.00
C GLY A 34 1.50 -1.43 -0.66
N VAL A 35 0.85 -2.09 0.29
CA VAL A 35 0.80 -1.68 1.68
C VAL A 35 1.63 -2.65 2.52
N GLY A 36 2.40 -2.11 3.45
CA GLY A 36 3.31 -2.86 4.31
C GLY A 36 3.23 -2.34 5.73
N LYS A 37 3.34 -3.27 6.69
CA LYS A 37 3.29 -3.00 8.12
C LYS A 37 4.49 -3.67 8.80
N ALA A 38 5.26 -2.89 9.56
CA ALA A 38 6.37 -3.40 10.35
C ALA A 38 6.59 -2.52 11.59
N LYS A 39 7.55 -2.87 12.43
CA LYS A 39 7.97 -2.08 13.62
C LYS A 39 9.02 -1.02 13.30
N GLU A 40 9.48 -0.99 12.05
CA GLU A 40 10.44 -0.01 11.57
C GLU A 40 10.00 0.46 10.19
N VAL A 41 10.19 1.74 9.90
CA VAL A 41 9.84 2.36 8.62
C VAL A 41 10.52 1.64 7.44
N VAL A 42 11.83 1.34 7.56
CA VAL A 42 12.59 0.68 6.49
C VAL A 42 12.01 -0.71 6.20
N ALA A 43 11.71 -1.48 7.24
CA ALA A 43 11.11 -2.80 7.10
C ALA A 43 9.68 -2.72 6.52
N ALA A 44 8.90 -1.69 6.88
CA ALA A 44 7.56 -1.46 6.34
C ALA A 44 7.63 -1.17 4.83
N VAL A 45 8.55 -0.30 4.41
CA VAL A 45 8.78 0.03 2.99
C VAL A 45 9.26 -1.18 2.19
N GLN A 46 10.19 -1.99 2.71
CA GLN A 46 10.64 -3.22 2.03
C GLN A 46 9.51 -4.24 1.86
N LYS A 47 8.65 -4.40 2.88
CA LYS A 47 7.45 -5.23 2.78
C LYS A 47 6.46 -4.67 1.74
N SER A 48 6.23 -3.36 1.75
CA SER A 48 5.39 -2.71 0.75
C SER A 48 5.93 -2.94 -0.67
N ALA A 49 7.22 -2.73 -0.91
CA ALA A 49 7.85 -2.93 -2.22
C ALA A 49 7.75 -4.39 -2.69
N SER A 50 7.90 -5.35 -1.78
CA SER A 50 7.73 -6.78 -2.09
C SER A 50 6.26 -7.16 -2.39
N ASN A 51 5.31 -6.44 -1.80
CA ASN A 51 3.89 -6.58 -2.11
C ASN A 51 3.54 -5.92 -3.46
N VAL A 52 4.11 -4.74 -3.76
CA VAL A 52 3.93 -4.05 -5.05
C VAL A 52 4.32 -4.95 -6.23
N LYS A 53 5.49 -5.60 -6.15
CA LYS A 53 6.00 -6.49 -7.21
C LYS A 53 5.05 -7.64 -7.56
N ARG A 54 4.21 -8.06 -6.62
CA ARG A 54 3.20 -9.11 -6.82
C ARG A 54 1.87 -8.58 -7.32
N ASN A 55 1.61 -7.29 -7.15
CA ASN A 55 0.35 -6.63 -7.47
C ASN A 55 0.56 -5.48 -8.47
N ILE A 56 1.17 -5.82 -9.61
CA ILE A 56 1.36 -4.89 -10.73
C ILE A 56 0.12 -4.96 -11.61
N VAL A 57 -0.51 -3.82 -11.83
CA VAL A 57 -1.66 -3.65 -12.71
C VAL A 57 -1.22 -2.94 -13.98
N LYS A 58 -1.63 -3.47 -15.13
CA LYS A 58 -1.42 -2.83 -16.41
C LYS A 58 -2.58 -1.87 -16.68
N VAL A 59 -2.28 -0.59 -16.74
CA VAL A 59 -3.22 0.48 -17.05
C VAL A 59 -3.31 0.63 -18.58
N PRO A 60 -4.52 0.55 -19.17
CA PRO A 60 -4.69 0.77 -20.60
C PRO A 60 -4.46 2.24 -20.94
N MET A 61 -3.36 2.53 -21.63
CA MET A 61 -3.02 3.87 -22.11
C MET A 61 -3.20 3.96 -23.63
N THR A 62 -3.61 5.12 -24.12
CA THR A 62 -3.65 5.42 -25.57
C THR A 62 -2.23 5.62 -26.12
N LYS A 63 -2.09 5.70 -27.45
CA LYS A 63 -0.79 5.89 -28.14
C LYS A 63 -0.03 7.16 -27.72
N TYR A 64 -0.71 8.12 -27.09
CA TYR A 64 -0.15 9.37 -26.59
C TYR A 64 0.05 9.37 -25.06
N SER A 65 0.09 8.18 -24.44
CA SER A 65 0.17 8.03 -22.98
C SER A 65 -0.96 8.75 -22.23
N THR A 66 -2.14 8.85 -22.86
CA THR A 66 -3.33 9.49 -22.29
C THR A 66 -4.39 8.45 -21.94
N PHE A 67 -5.23 8.73 -20.94
CA PHE A 67 -6.40 7.89 -20.64
C PHE A 67 -7.48 8.03 -21.73
N PRO A 68 -8.05 6.92 -22.27
CA PRO A 68 -8.97 6.99 -23.41
C PRO A 68 -10.35 7.61 -23.10
N HIS A 69 -10.84 7.49 -21.87
CA HIS A 69 -12.12 8.04 -21.37
C HIS A 69 -12.12 8.08 -19.84
N MET A 70 -13.07 8.79 -19.23
CA MET A 70 -13.22 8.85 -17.77
C MET A 70 -13.39 7.46 -17.16
N TYR A 71 -12.62 7.16 -16.11
CA TYR A 71 -12.76 5.92 -15.34
C TYR A 71 -13.53 6.21 -14.05
N PHE A 72 -14.61 5.47 -13.84
CA PHE A 72 -15.33 5.41 -12.57
C PHE A 72 -14.82 4.18 -11.81
N LEU A 73 -14.04 4.41 -10.76
CA LEU A 73 -13.68 3.35 -9.82
C LEU A 73 -14.62 3.41 -8.61
N ASP A 74 -15.52 2.44 -8.52
CA ASP A 74 -16.30 2.21 -7.32
C ASP A 74 -15.46 1.41 -6.32
N LEU A 75 -14.81 2.11 -5.40
CA LEU A 75 -14.24 1.50 -4.21
C LEU A 75 -15.35 1.42 -3.13
N THR A 76 -15.38 0.32 -2.39
CA THR A 76 -16.41 -0.08 -1.40
C THR A 76 -16.95 1.09 -0.56
N LEU A 77 -18.06 1.71 -1.04
CA LEU A 77 -18.99 2.71 -0.46
C LEU A 77 -18.41 3.96 0.28
N PRO A 78 -18.99 5.18 0.17
CA PRO A 78 -19.74 5.85 -0.90
C PRO A 78 -18.86 6.89 -1.63
N TYR A 79 -17.59 6.58 -1.87
CA TYR A 79 -16.65 7.52 -2.49
C TYR A 79 -16.44 7.18 -3.96
N THR A 80 -17.24 7.80 -4.83
CA THR A 80 -16.97 7.81 -6.27
C THR A 80 -15.86 8.83 -6.53
N VAL A 81 -14.66 8.34 -6.83
CA VAL A 81 -13.54 9.21 -7.20
C VAL A 81 -13.62 9.49 -8.70
N PHE A 82 -13.91 10.73 -9.06
CA PHE A 82 -13.80 11.21 -10.43
C PHE A 82 -12.33 11.52 -10.73
N LEU A 83 -11.67 10.61 -11.44
CA LEU A 83 -10.33 10.87 -11.95
C LEU A 83 -10.43 11.62 -13.28
N ASN A 84 -10.14 12.92 -13.24
CA ASN A 84 -9.88 13.72 -14.43
C ASN A 84 -8.37 13.75 -14.71
N GLN A 85 -7.98 13.87 -15.98
CA GLN A 85 -6.60 13.91 -16.44
C GLN A 85 -5.73 14.89 -15.63
N SER A 86 -6.24 16.10 -15.36
CA SER A 86 -5.50 17.13 -14.61
C SER A 86 -5.22 16.74 -13.15
N ALA A 87 -6.10 15.96 -12.53
CA ALA A 87 -5.94 15.53 -11.14
C ALA A 87 -4.93 14.37 -11.00
N PHE A 88 -4.63 13.66 -12.08
CA PHE A 88 -3.62 12.61 -12.07
C PHE A 88 -2.20 13.19 -12.15
N ASP A 89 -1.97 14.19 -13.01
CA ASP A 89 -0.66 14.86 -13.16
C ASP A 89 -0.26 15.71 -11.94
N GLU A 90 -1.20 16.13 -11.08
CA GLU A 90 -0.88 16.83 -9.82
C GLU A 90 -0.55 15.89 -8.66
N VAL A 91 -1.00 14.63 -8.73
CA VAL A 91 -0.87 13.65 -7.63
C VAL A 91 0.35 12.74 -7.81
N PHE A 92 0.90 12.63 -9.02
CA PHE A 92 2.04 11.76 -9.38
C PHE A 92 3.14 12.54 -10.10
#